data_AF-A0A0H2YDD2-F1
#
_entry.id   AF-A0A0H2YDD2-F1
#
_cell.length_a   1.000
_cell.length_b   1.000
_cell.length_c   1.000
_cell.angle_alpha   90.00
_cell.angle_beta   90.00
_cell.angle_gamma   90.00
#
_symmetry.space_group_name_H-M   'P 1'
#
loop_
_entity.id
_entity.type
_entity.pdbx_description
1 polymer ?
#
loop_
_entity_poly.entity_id
_entity_poly.type
_entity_poly.pdbx_seq_one_letter_code
_entity_poly.pdbx_strand_id
1 'polypeptide(L)'
;MSKVAIAQALRRILERPELMDLEPFTPRDLRRTARSYFPALGINQEVARKIMNHSLEGIDRVYDRHDYMDEMRDALDRFSAYIASIVEQQDLDEIDHKFKGDRLATELIRVNFS
;
A
#
# COMPACT_ATOMS: atom_id res chain seq x y z
N MET A 1 11.89 -2.36 -17.27
CA MET A 1 10.67 -3.18 -17.15
C MET A 1 9.54 -2.56 -17.96
N SER A 2 8.69 -3.37 -18.61
CA SER A 2 7.50 -2.87 -19.30
C SER A 2 6.53 -2.20 -18.32
N LYS A 3 5.93 -1.06 -18.69
CA LYS A 3 4.96 -0.32 -17.85
C LYS A 3 3.76 -1.18 -17.43
N VAL A 4 3.46 -2.23 -18.19
CA VAL A 4 2.33 -3.14 -17.93
C VAL A 4 2.73 -4.41 -17.19
N ALA A 5 4.02 -4.66 -16.96
CA ALA A 5 4.50 -5.91 -16.38
C ALA A 5 3.87 -6.19 -15.00
N ILE A 6 3.80 -5.16 -14.14
CA ILE A 6 3.19 -5.28 -12.81
C ILE A 6 1.69 -5.55 -12.91
N ALA A 7 0.98 -4.84 -13.80
CA ALA A 7 -0.45 -5.04 -13.99
C ALA A 7 -0.78 -6.43 -14.54
N GLN A 8 0.05 -6.95 -15.45
CA GLN A 8 -0.09 -8.31 -15.98
C GLN A 8 0.24 -9.38 -14.94
N ALA A 9 1.28 -9.18 -14.14
CA ALA A 9 1.62 -10.08 -13.04
C ALA A 9 0.49 -10.13 -12.02
N LEU A 10 -0.05 -8.97 -11.62
CA LEU A 10 -1.17 -8.89 -10.69
C LEU A 10 -2.41 -9.61 -11.23
N ARG A 11 -2.75 -9.39 -12.51
CA ARG A 11 -3.86 -10.08 -13.16
C ARG A 11 -3.71 -11.60 -13.08
N ARG A 12 -2.52 -12.12 -13.42
CA ARG A 12 -2.24 -13.57 -13.35
C ARG A 12 -2.32 -14.12 -11.94
N ILE A 13 -1.90 -13.35 -10.93
CA ILE A 13 -2.03 -13.74 -9.52
C ILE A 13 -3.51 -13.82 -9.14
N LEU A 14 -4.32 -12.83 -9.51
CA LEU A 14 -5.75 -12.80 -9.20
C LEU A 14 -6.57 -13.86 -9.95
N GLU A 15 -6.05 -14.41 -11.05
CA GLU A 15 -6.65 -15.54 -11.78
C GLU A 15 -6.38 -16.90 -11.11
N ARG A 16 -5.58 -16.96 -10.05
CA ARG A 16 -5.33 -18.22 -9.33
C ARG A 16 -6.63 -18.73 -8.68
N PRO A 17 -6.92 -20.04 -8.75
CA PRO A 17 -8.13 -20.63 -8.17
C PRO A 17 -8.35 -20.27 -6.70
N GLU A 18 -7.26 -20.18 -5.94
CA GLU A 18 -7.29 -19.87 -4.50
C GLU A 18 -7.68 -18.42 -4.19
N LEU A 19 -7.67 -17.52 -5.19
CA LEU A 19 -7.97 -16.10 -5.04
C LEU A 19 -9.24 -15.68 -5.80
N MET A 20 -10.01 -16.63 -6.36
CA MET A 20 -11.19 -16.31 -7.19
C MET A 20 -12.31 -15.59 -6.42
N ASP A 21 -12.39 -15.78 -5.11
CA ASP A 21 -13.36 -15.09 -4.25
C ASP A 21 -12.93 -13.65 -3.91
N LEU A 22 -11.69 -13.26 -4.25
CA LEU A 22 -11.20 -11.91 -4.05
C LEU A 22 -11.70 -10.98 -5.17
N GLU A 23 -12.22 -9.81 -4.78
CA GLU A 23 -12.56 -8.79 -5.76
C GLU A 23 -11.30 -8.32 -6.53
N PRO A 24 -11.33 -8.29 -7.88
CA PRO A 24 -10.19 -7.88 -8.67
C PRO A 24 -9.78 -6.44 -8.38
N PHE A 25 -8.47 -6.19 -8.23
CA PHE A 25 -7.93 -4.85 -8.06
C PHE A 25 -6.74 -4.59 -8.98
N THR A 26 -6.35 -3.32 -9.11
CA THR A 26 -5.26 -2.88 -9.99
C THR A 26 -4.11 -2.25 -9.19
N PRO A 27 -2.92 -2.05 -9.80
CA PRO A 27 -1.83 -1.32 -9.12
C PRO A 27 -2.22 0.11 -8.69
N ARG A 28 -3.22 0.72 -9.34
CA ARG A 28 -3.76 2.02 -8.93
C ARG A 28 -4.41 1.96 -7.55
N ASP A 29 -5.06 0.85 -7.24
CA ASP A 29 -5.77 0.66 -5.96
C ASP A 29 -4.77 0.43 -4.83
N LEU A 30 -3.66 -0.27 -5.09
CA LEU A 30 -2.51 -0.36 -4.17
C LEU A 30 -1.95 1.03 -3.85
N ARG A 31 -1.78 1.87 -4.87
CA ARG A 31 -1.31 3.25 -4.69
C ARG A 31 -2.29 4.10 -3.88
N ARG A 32 -3.59 3.97 -4.11
CA ARG A 32 -4.65 4.65 -3.32
C ARG A 32 -4.63 4.20 -1.87
N THR A 33 -4.43 2.89 -1.65
CA THR A 33 -4.29 2.29 -0.32
C THR A 33 -3.07 2.86 0.41
N ALA A 34 -1.89 2.89 -0.22
CA ALA A 34 -0.71 3.52 0.40
C ALA A 34 -0.99 4.99 0.79
N ARG A 35 -1.62 5.77 -0.11
CA ARG A 35 -1.96 7.17 0.16
C ARG A 35 -2.89 7.36 1.36
N SER A 36 -3.85 6.47 1.57
CA SER A 36 -4.80 6.56 2.69
C SER A 36 -4.17 6.17 4.02
N TYR A 37 -3.16 5.30 4.01
CA TYR A 37 -2.44 4.88 5.22
C TYR A 37 -1.35 5.84 5.67
N PHE A 38 -0.75 6.62 4.76
CA PHE A 38 0.32 7.55 5.11
C PHE A 38 0.01 8.47 6.32
N PRO A 39 -1.18 9.11 6.42
CA PRO A 39 -1.51 9.91 7.60
C PRO A 39 -1.58 9.10 8.89
N ALA A 40 -2.10 7.87 8.84
CA ALA A 40 -2.19 6.99 10.01
C ALA A 40 -0.80 6.55 10.50
N LEU A 41 0.16 6.45 9.58
CA LEU A 41 1.56 6.19 9.92
C LEU A 41 2.31 7.44 10.35
N GLY A 42 1.69 8.62 10.40
CA GLY A 42 2.36 9.88 10.75
C GLY A 42 3.30 10.42 9.67
N ILE A 43 3.06 10.09 8.40
CA ILE A 43 3.82 10.61 7.26
C ILE A 43 3.26 11.99 6.86
N ASN A 44 4.17 12.96 6.68
CA ASN A 44 3.81 14.32 6.29
C ASN A 44 3.08 14.34 4.93
N GLN A 45 2.05 15.19 4.80
CA GLN A 45 1.29 15.32 3.56
C GLN A 45 2.12 15.77 2.35
N GLU A 46 3.12 16.62 2.54
CA GLU A 46 4.01 17.08 1.47
C GLU A 46 4.86 15.93 0.95
N VAL A 47 5.48 15.17 1.86
CA VAL A 47 6.21 13.94 1.52
C VAL A 47 5.29 12.94 0.81
N ALA A 48 4.08 12.73 1.31
CA ALA A 48 3.07 11.89 0.66
C ALA A 48 2.73 12.37 -0.75
N ARG A 49 2.61 13.68 -1.00
CA ARG A 49 2.37 14.24 -2.34
C ARG A 49 3.57 14.03 -3.27
N LYS A 50 4.80 14.16 -2.75
CA LYS A 50 6.04 13.93 -3.50
C LYS A 50 6.19 12.45 -3.89
N ILE A 51 5.91 11.51 -2.99
CA ILE A 51 5.81 10.06 -3.31
C ILE A 51 4.76 9.83 -4.40
N MET A 52 3.65 10.56 -4.32
CA MET A 52 2.60 10.52 -5.33
C MET A 52 2.97 11.26 -6.62
N ASN A 53 4.19 11.79 -6.76
CA ASN A 53 4.62 12.57 -7.92
C ASN A 53 3.58 13.65 -8.30
N HIS A 54 2.91 14.23 -7.30
CA HIS A 54 2.00 15.34 -7.52
C HIS A 54 2.84 16.59 -7.78
N SER A 55 2.49 17.34 -8.82
CA SER A 55 3.15 18.61 -9.09
C SER A 55 2.88 19.58 -7.94
N LEU A 56 3.89 20.37 -7.58
CA LEU A 56 3.70 21.53 -6.71
C LEU A 56 2.69 22.49 -7.36
N GLU A 57 1.98 23.28 -6.57
CA GLU A 57 0.99 24.26 -7.04
C GLU A 57 1.32 25.65 -6.51
N GLY A 58 0.84 26.69 -7.19
CA GLY A 58 0.96 28.07 -6.73
C GLY A 58 2.40 28.52 -6.44
N ILE A 59 2.58 29.14 -5.28
CA ILE A 59 3.84 29.76 -4.87
C ILE A 59 4.91 28.72 -4.47
N ASP A 60 4.48 27.52 -4.10
CA ASP A 60 5.38 26.42 -3.69
C ASP A 60 6.30 26.02 -4.84
N ARG A 61 5.86 26.14 -6.10
CA ARG A 61 6.72 25.89 -7.28
C ARG A 61 7.96 26.78 -7.33
N VAL A 62 7.89 27.97 -6.76
CA VAL A 62 8.97 28.96 -6.79
C VAL A 62 9.94 28.73 -5.63
N TYR A 63 9.42 28.40 -4.46
CA TYR A 63 10.21 28.34 -3.22
C TYR A 63 10.61 26.94 -2.79
N ASP A 64 9.79 25.92 -3.04
CA ASP A 64 10.09 24.54 -2.64
C ASP A 64 11.04 23.89 -3.65
N ARG A 65 12.34 24.03 -3.37
CA ARG A 65 13.44 23.45 -4.14
C ARG A 65 13.99 22.17 -3.53
N HIS A 66 13.47 21.74 -2.38
CA HIS A 66 13.91 20.53 -1.70
C HIS A 66 13.48 19.29 -2.48
N ASP A 67 14.35 18.27 -2.55
CA ASP A 67 14.09 17.06 -3.34
C ASP A 67 13.27 16.00 -2.57
N TYR A 68 13.21 16.11 -1.25
CA TYR A 68 12.51 15.21 -0.32
C TYR A 68 12.97 13.75 -0.39
N MET A 69 14.14 13.45 -0.97
CA MET A 69 14.53 12.06 -1.26
C MET A 69 14.67 11.23 0.02
N ASP A 70 15.23 11.81 1.08
CA ASP A 70 15.44 11.13 2.35
C ASP A 70 14.11 10.95 3.11
N GLU A 71 13.24 11.94 3.10
CA GLU A 71 11.92 11.87 3.72
C GLU A 71 11.00 10.89 3.00
N MET A 72 11.06 10.85 1.66
CA MET A 72 10.32 9.86 0.86
C MET A 72 10.81 8.45 1.15
N ARG A 73 12.12 8.26 1.35
CA ARG A 73 12.69 6.97 1.73
C ARG A 73 12.18 6.54 3.10
N ASP A 74 12.32 7.38 4.14
CA ASP A 74 11.82 7.09 5.49
C ASP A 74 10.32 6.73 5.49
N ALA A 75 9.52 7.52 4.77
CA ALA A 75 8.08 7.29 4.66
C ALA A 75 7.74 5.95 4.00
N LEU A 76 8.46 5.58 2.93
CA LEU A 76 8.25 4.30 2.26
C LEU A 76 8.77 3.12 3.09
N ASP A 77 9.86 3.30 3.84
CA ASP A 77 10.40 2.28 4.76
C ASP A 77 9.42 2.03 5.90
N ARG A 78 8.81 3.07 6.47
CA ARG A 78 7.73 2.95 7.48
C ARG A 78 6.51 2.24 6.94
N PHE A 79 6.09 2.58 5.71
CA PHE A 79 4.99 1.88 5.06
C PHE A 79 5.33 0.41 4.79
N SER A 80 6.56 0.12 4.37
CA SER A 80 7.04 -1.24 4.17
C SER A 80 7.03 -2.04 5.47
N ALA A 81 7.52 -1.47 6.56
CA ALA A 81 7.48 -2.09 7.89
C ALA A 81 6.04 -2.39 8.35
N TYR A 82 5.10 -1.46 8.10
CA TYR A 82 3.69 -1.69 8.39
C TYR A 82 3.11 -2.85 7.58
N ILE A 83 3.39 -2.92 6.27
CA ILE A 83 2.92 -4.05 5.44
C ILE A 83 3.56 -5.38 5.91
N ALA A 84 4.85 -5.38 6.24
CA ALA A 84 5.52 -6.56 6.79
C ALA A 84 4.83 -7.03 8.08
N SER A 85 4.47 -6.11 8.98
CA SER A 85 3.74 -6.44 10.22
C SER A 85 2.33 -7.00 10.01
N ILE A 86 1.78 -6.92 8.80
CA ILE A 86 0.51 -7.58 8.41
C ILE A 86 0.80 -8.94 7.79
N VAL A 87 1.75 -9.00 6.85
CA VAL A 87 2.05 -10.21 6.06
C VAL A 87 2.74 -11.29 6.90
N GLU A 88 3.54 -10.90 7.89
CA GLU A 88 4.28 -11.82 8.76
C GLU A 88 3.45 -12.37 9.92
N GLN A 89 2.19 -11.94 10.07
CA GLN A 89 1.31 -12.40 11.13
C GLN A 89 0.89 -13.85 10.89
N GLN A 90 1.11 -14.68 11.91
CA GLN A 90 0.71 -16.09 11.88
C GLN A 90 -0.78 -16.27 12.18
N ASP A 91 -1.33 -15.36 12.99
CA ASP A 91 -2.75 -15.30 13.31
C ASP A 91 -3.33 -13.96 12.87
N LEU A 92 -4.30 -14.02 11.96
CA LEU A 92 -4.96 -12.84 11.43
C LEU A 92 -5.91 -12.21 12.45
N ASP A 93 -6.32 -12.97 13.48
CA ASP A 93 -7.09 -12.44 14.62
C ASP A 93 -6.26 -11.48 15.48
N GLU A 94 -4.93 -11.51 15.36
CA GLU A 94 -4.01 -10.62 16.11
C GLU A 94 -3.73 -9.29 15.39
N ILE A 95 -4.23 -9.12 14.16
CA ILE A 95 -4.07 -7.88 13.39
C ILE A 95 -5.04 -6.82 13.90
N ASP A 96 -4.52 -5.70 14.41
CA ASP A 96 -5.33 -4.55 14.79
C ASP A 96 -6.04 -3.94 13.57
N HIS A 97 -7.36 -4.11 13.50
CA HIS A 97 -8.19 -3.60 12.42
C HIS A 97 -9.44 -2.87 12.94
N LYS A 98 -9.92 -1.88 12.18
CA LYS A 98 -11.02 -0.99 12.57
C LYS A 98 -12.39 -1.69 12.73
N PHE A 99 -12.54 -2.92 12.25
CA PHE A 99 -13.76 -3.70 12.43
C PHE A 99 -13.77 -4.38 13.81
N LYS A 100 -14.15 -3.64 14.86
CA LYS A 100 -14.33 -4.24 16.19
C LYS A 100 -15.43 -5.30 16.15
N GLY A 101 -15.07 -6.57 16.40
CA GLY A 101 -16.02 -7.66 16.62
C GLY A 101 -16.28 -8.55 15.40
N ASP A 102 -15.88 -8.14 14.19
CA ASP A 102 -15.80 -9.03 13.05
C ASP A 102 -14.40 -9.64 13.04
N ARG A 103 -14.27 -10.92 13.37
CA ARG A 103 -13.03 -11.64 13.06
C ARG A 103 -12.84 -11.50 11.55
N LEU A 104 -11.66 -11.09 11.10
CA LEU A 104 -11.30 -11.26 9.69
C LEU A 104 -11.68 -12.69 9.32
N ALA A 105 -12.49 -12.88 8.27
CA ALA A 105 -12.82 -14.23 7.81
C ALA A 105 -11.53 -14.84 7.23
N THR A 106 -10.68 -15.37 8.12
CA THR A 106 -9.33 -15.85 7.83
C THR A 106 -9.33 -17.04 6.88
N GLU A 107 -10.50 -17.66 6.72
CA GLU A 107 -10.79 -18.79 5.84
C GLU A 107 -10.44 -18.48 4.38
N LEU A 108 -10.55 -17.20 3.96
CA LEU A 108 -10.20 -16.74 2.61
C LEU A 108 -8.72 -16.33 2.45
N ILE A 109 -8.00 -16.07 3.55
CA ILE A 109 -6.62 -15.54 3.53
C ILE A 109 -5.59 -16.66 3.73
N ARG A 110 -5.98 -17.82 4.28
CA ARG A 110 -5.16 -19.05 4.29
C ARG A 110 -5.09 -19.69 2.90
N VAL A 111 -4.71 -18.92 1.90
CA VAL A 111 -4.20 -19.46 0.65
C VAL A 111 -2.83 -20.03 0.97
N ASN A 112 -2.77 -21.34 1.15
CA ASN A 112 -1.52 -22.06 1.40
C ASN A 112 -0.53 -21.76 0.26
N PHE A 113 0.44 -20.90 0.52
CA PHE A 113 1.64 -20.80 -0.30
C PHE A 113 2.46 -22.07 -0.06
N SER A 114 2.18 -23.09 -0.89
CA SER A 114 2.98 -24.30 -1.03
C SER A 114 3.92 -24.13 -2.21
#